data_AF-A0A6P4DY46-F1
#
_entry.id   AF-A0A6P4DY46-F1
#
_cell.length_a   1.000
_cell.length_b   1.000
_cell.length_c   1.000
_cell.angle_alpha   90.00
_cell.angle_beta   90.00
_cell.angle_gamma   90.00
#
_symmetry.space_group_name_H-M   'P 1'
#
loop_
_entity.id
_entity.type
_entity.pdbx_description
1 polymer ?
#
loop_
_entity_poly.entity_id
_entity_poly.type
_entity_poly.pdbx_seq_one_letter_code
_entity_poly.pdbx_strand_id
1 'polypeptide(L)'
;MLGLQTPRHLILLLLIVLLTGRSTAIVCYKCDSIALPECSQTLGEVGVLPYVECPTQLTCAMSIVDSITYRGCGAETPTTGATYSKSCSSNLCNAGVYPPGRLKCHHCAGQDCVAAPGAKPKPCRNHLEEDQCYTDVISSSEAYRGCVSEQNHTLSSAAKLCEINGCNEEQGAWTQVCAACDSADARGCKMDLFQVNTGRCNVTLFEECQQEVLLGEEEDKYCFSHRRLSRVVRGCSQTIPADLVPYKEELEKCRTSDYCNAGCITRQKCLTCNSLDQELCRTNVTAISNTTCGSAEASSCFTCEYSNWSVQRGCGAAPINPGILNCYECDEKDGCNNKDFTRCYQCSTDQAGAGCANWERPGEIFIEECVEPATSCLTVSYKNGTTSRGCQKADFNCTSENAANCRSCLGSFCNKGAFPEERLWCHQCEGVQDCEEISSGQTAIPCPVQANEPEDLKEACLEYFDTHSKQIVRGCRSNPELYYECLLRSNHHESCRICHGQACNNSPGKELRAGYELETKAMALLQARSSSTSLKNSKVGYGIWPILSVIYVLTF
;
A
#
# COMPACT_ATOMS: atom_id res chain seq x y z
N MET A 1 47.08 96.86 -53.09
CA MET A 1 45.87 96.59 -52.30
C MET A 1 46.29 95.80 -51.08
N LEU A 2 45.97 96.30 -49.88
CA LEU A 2 46.71 96.03 -48.64
C LEU A 2 46.81 94.54 -48.28
N GLY A 3 48.05 94.03 -48.30
CA GLY A 3 48.40 92.73 -47.74
C GLY A 3 48.58 92.83 -46.22
N LEU A 4 47.90 91.95 -45.49
CA LEU A 4 48.28 91.62 -44.12
C LEU A 4 49.34 90.52 -44.17
N GLN A 5 50.57 90.88 -43.85
CA GLN A 5 51.62 89.91 -43.53
C GLN A 5 51.25 89.20 -42.23
N THR A 6 50.83 87.94 -42.31
CA THR A 6 50.85 87.04 -41.15
C THR A 6 52.30 86.81 -40.75
N PRO A 7 52.70 87.07 -39.48
CA PRO A 7 54.08 86.93 -39.09
C PRO A 7 54.44 85.45 -39.10
N ARG A 8 55.49 85.08 -39.85
CA ARG A 8 56.08 83.72 -39.88
C ARG A 8 56.29 83.13 -38.49
N HIS A 9 56.48 83.96 -37.47
CA HIS A 9 56.60 83.56 -36.06
C HIS A 9 55.32 82.99 -35.46
N LEU A 10 54.13 83.42 -35.88
CA LEU A 10 52.85 82.90 -35.36
C LEU A 10 52.55 81.52 -35.95
N ILE A 11 52.88 81.29 -37.23
CA ILE A 11 52.76 79.97 -37.87
C ILE A 11 53.80 79.00 -37.27
N LEU A 12 55.02 79.45 -36.97
CA LEU A 12 56.04 78.64 -36.31
C LEU A 12 55.68 78.32 -34.85
N LEU A 13 55.11 79.28 -34.10
CA LEU A 13 54.60 79.01 -32.75
C LEU A 13 53.39 78.06 -32.76
N LEU A 14 52.48 78.20 -33.72
CA LEU A 14 51.33 77.28 -33.87
C LEU A 14 51.81 75.87 -34.24
N LEU A 15 52.83 75.75 -35.12
CA LEU A 15 53.45 74.46 -35.46
C LEU A 15 54.21 73.85 -34.27
N ILE A 16 54.92 74.65 -33.47
CA ILE A 16 55.61 74.18 -32.26
C ILE A 16 54.61 73.72 -31.20
N VAL A 17 53.51 74.45 -30.99
CA VAL A 17 52.42 74.06 -30.06
C VAL A 17 51.64 72.84 -30.59
N LEU A 18 51.52 72.66 -31.91
CA LEU A 18 50.96 71.45 -32.53
C LEU A 18 51.94 70.25 -32.49
N LEU A 19 53.25 70.49 -32.42
CA LEU A 19 54.30 69.46 -32.29
C LEU A 19 54.57 69.06 -30.83
N THR A 20 54.31 69.94 -29.84
CA THR A 20 54.48 69.65 -28.40
C THR A 20 53.23 69.03 -27.74
N GLY A 21 52.13 68.88 -28.48
CA GLY A 21 50.92 68.17 -28.04
C GLY A 21 50.99 66.64 -28.19
N ARG A 22 52.19 66.04 -28.29
CA ARG A 22 52.34 64.58 -28.22
C ARG A 22 52.52 64.19 -26.76
N SER A 23 51.44 63.75 -26.09
CA SER A 23 51.56 63.03 -24.83
C SER A 23 52.48 61.82 -25.05
N THR A 24 53.68 61.87 -24.48
CA THR A 24 54.67 60.79 -24.57
C THR A 24 54.42 59.67 -23.56
N ALA A 25 53.40 59.80 -22.71
CA ALA A 25 53.03 58.82 -21.70
C ALA A 25 51.50 58.72 -21.58
N ILE A 26 51.02 57.51 -21.30
CA ILE A 26 49.62 57.21 -20.95
C ILE A 26 49.56 56.69 -19.50
N VAL A 27 48.45 56.92 -18.80
CA VAL A 27 48.23 56.38 -17.45
C VAL A 27 47.37 55.12 -17.55
N CYS A 28 47.77 54.04 -16.91
CA CYS A 28 47.07 52.75 -16.93
C CYS A 28 46.82 52.23 -15.52
N TYR A 29 45.72 51.51 -15.29
CA TYR A 29 45.59 50.73 -14.06
C TYR A 29 46.62 49.60 -14.04
N LYS A 30 47.27 49.38 -12.90
CA LYS A 30 48.32 48.37 -12.71
C LYS A 30 48.06 47.54 -11.47
N CYS A 31 47.64 46.29 -11.65
CA CYS A 31 47.36 45.36 -10.56
C CYS A 31 47.34 43.93 -11.08
N ASP A 32 47.37 42.98 -10.15
CA ASP A 32 47.05 41.58 -10.37
C ASP A 32 46.01 41.10 -9.34
N SER A 33 45.15 40.15 -9.72
CA SER A 33 44.12 39.64 -8.80
C SER A 33 44.65 38.71 -7.71
N ILE A 34 45.95 38.34 -7.72
CA ILE A 34 46.57 37.58 -6.62
C ILE A 34 46.82 38.53 -5.44
N ALA A 35 47.48 39.66 -5.67
CA ALA A 35 47.80 40.63 -4.63
C ALA A 35 46.61 41.53 -4.27
N LEU A 36 45.73 41.83 -5.24
CA LEU A 36 44.60 42.75 -5.06
C LEU A 36 43.32 42.19 -5.71
N PRO A 37 42.41 41.54 -4.96
CA PRO A 37 41.18 40.96 -5.49
C PRO A 37 40.31 41.94 -6.29
N GLU A 38 40.31 43.21 -5.92
CA GLU A 38 39.62 44.31 -6.59
C GLU A 38 40.05 44.47 -8.05
N CYS A 39 41.27 44.05 -8.40
CA CYS A 39 41.77 44.06 -9.78
C CYS A 39 40.84 43.32 -10.75
N SER A 40 40.17 42.28 -10.27
CA SER A 40 39.14 41.51 -10.95
C SER A 40 37.71 41.88 -10.51
N GLN A 41 37.51 42.17 -9.22
CA GLN A 41 36.19 42.30 -8.59
C GLN A 41 35.55 43.70 -8.73
N THR A 42 36.26 44.69 -9.26
CA THR A 42 35.68 46.03 -9.53
C THR A 42 34.61 45.97 -10.63
N LEU A 43 33.56 46.77 -10.48
CA LEU A 43 32.57 47.04 -11.54
C LEU A 43 32.94 48.28 -12.37
N GLY A 44 34.16 48.82 -12.19
CA GLY A 44 34.62 50.05 -12.83
C GLY A 44 34.48 51.30 -11.96
N GLU A 45 34.41 51.14 -10.64
CA GLU A 45 34.37 52.26 -9.69
C GLU A 45 35.68 53.07 -9.73
N VAL A 46 35.55 54.39 -9.74
CA VAL A 46 36.70 55.31 -9.79
C VAL A 46 37.45 55.28 -8.45
N GLY A 47 38.78 55.17 -8.50
CA GLY A 47 39.65 55.27 -7.32
C GLY A 47 39.87 53.96 -6.56
N VAL A 48 39.35 52.83 -7.06
CA VAL A 48 39.53 51.50 -6.44
C VAL A 48 40.86 50.85 -6.85
N LEU A 49 41.27 51.04 -8.10
CA LEU A 49 42.46 50.38 -8.64
C LEU A 49 43.69 51.31 -8.63
N PRO A 50 44.89 50.79 -8.27
CA PRO A 50 46.13 51.51 -8.42
C PRO A 50 46.49 51.74 -9.90
N TYR A 51 47.19 52.82 -10.19
CA TYR A 51 47.59 53.21 -11.55
C TYR A 51 49.08 53.53 -11.66
N VAL A 52 49.59 53.53 -12.89
CA VAL A 52 50.99 53.79 -13.23
C VAL A 52 51.07 54.64 -14.51
N GLU A 53 52.11 55.46 -14.62
CA GLU A 53 52.47 56.12 -15.88
C GLU A 53 53.29 55.17 -16.76
N CYS A 54 52.96 55.11 -18.05
CA CYS A 54 53.64 54.30 -19.06
C CYS A 54 54.44 55.20 -20.00
N PRO A 55 55.72 55.53 -19.68
CA PRO A 55 56.51 56.51 -20.43
C PRO A 55 57.11 55.96 -21.72
N THR A 56 57.26 54.64 -21.84
CA THR A 56 57.87 53.96 -22.98
C THR A 56 56.85 53.33 -23.92
N GLN A 57 55.56 53.38 -23.57
CA GLN A 57 54.47 52.68 -24.26
C GLN A 57 53.19 53.51 -24.19
N LEU A 58 52.47 53.62 -25.32
CA LEU A 58 51.22 54.40 -25.42
C LEU A 58 49.96 53.54 -25.34
N THR A 59 50.06 52.37 -24.71
CA THR A 59 48.95 51.42 -24.56
C THR A 59 48.87 50.87 -23.14
N CYS A 60 47.64 50.69 -22.66
CA CYS A 60 47.32 49.86 -21.51
C CYS A 60 46.97 48.46 -21.99
N ALA A 61 47.19 47.46 -21.13
CA ALA A 61 46.79 46.09 -21.38
C ALA A 61 46.01 45.50 -20.19
N MET A 62 45.21 44.51 -20.50
CA MET A 62 44.48 43.63 -19.59
C MET A 62 44.56 42.21 -20.14
N SER A 63 44.76 41.23 -19.27
CA SER A 63 44.90 39.83 -19.66
C SER A 63 44.47 38.89 -18.55
N ILE A 64 44.10 37.66 -18.94
CA ILE A 64 43.86 36.54 -18.04
C ILE A 64 44.93 35.49 -18.28
N VAL A 65 45.80 35.25 -17.30
CA VAL A 65 46.83 34.19 -17.34
C VAL A 65 46.61 33.31 -16.11
N ASP A 66 46.47 32.00 -16.30
CA ASP A 66 46.17 31.03 -15.22
C ASP A 66 45.00 31.48 -14.32
N SER A 67 43.90 31.92 -14.94
CA SER A 67 42.71 32.48 -14.27
C SER A 67 42.89 33.79 -13.51
N ILE A 68 44.11 34.34 -13.47
CA ILE A 68 44.43 35.60 -12.79
C ILE A 68 44.30 36.77 -13.75
N THR A 69 43.72 37.86 -13.25
CA THR A 69 43.57 39.12 -13.99
C THR A 69 44.78 40.00 -13.80
N TYR A 70 45.44 40.37 -14.89
CA TYR A 70 46.54 41.32 -14.90
C TYR A 70 46.15 42.58 -15.65
N ARG A 71 46.50 43.75 -15.09
CA ARG A 71 46.35 45.08 -15.71
C ARG A 71 47.69 45.80 -15.65
N GLY A 72 48.05 46.56 -16.68
CA GLY A 72 49.28 47.35 -16.67
C GLY A 72 49.57 48.07 -17.98
N CYS A 73 50.82 48.53 -18.11
CA CYS A 73 51.36 49.05 -19.37
C CYS A 73 51.50 47.92 -20.40
N GLY A 74 51.22 48.21 -21.67
CA GLY A 74 51.15 47.28 -22.80
C GLY A 74 52.02 46.01 -22.71
N ALA A 75 53.27 46.10 -23.13
CA ALA A 75 54.23 44.99 -23.17
C ALA A 75 54.76 44.55 -21.80
N GLU A 76 54.51 45.32 -20.73
CA GLU A 76 54.87 44.93 -19.35
C GLU A 76 53.80 44.04 -18.70
N THR A 77 52.60 43.99 -19.27
CA THR A 77 51.52 43.16 -18.75
C THR A 77 51.72 41.71 -19.20
N PRO A 78 51.69 40.73 -18.28
CA PRO A 78 51.86 39.32 -18.63
C PRO A 78 50.85 38.87 -19.68
N THR A 79 51.30 38.34 -20.82
CA THR A 79 50.42 37.85 -21.90
C THR A 79 50.78 36.46 -22.41
N THR A 80 51.91 35.91 -21.96
CA THR A 80 52.33 34.56 -22.35
C THR A 80 51.38 33.54 -21.73
N GLY A 81 50.77 32.68 -22.55
CA GLY A 81 49.78 31.71 -22.08
C GLY A 81 48.41 32.32 -21.71
N ALA A 82 48.15 33.59 -22.06
CA ALA A 82 46.89 34.23 -21.71
C ALA A 82 45.70 33.62 -22.47
N THR A 83 44.65 33.25 -21.74
CA THR A 83 43.36 32.84 -22.31
C THR A 83 42.65 34.02 -22.97
N TYR A 84 42.79 35.22 -22.38
CA TYR A 84 42.26 36.47 -22.88
C TYR A 84 43.31 37.56 -22.80
N SER A 85 43.46 38.37 -23.84
CA SER A 85 44.28 39.59 -23.81
C SER A 85 43.64 40.71 -24.63
N LYS A 86 43.74 41.95 -24.14
CA LYS A 86 43.27 43.16 -24.83
C LYS A 86 44.16 44.34 -24.49
N SER A 87 44.46 45.15 -25.50
CA SER A 87 45.14 46.44 -25.36
C SER A 87 44.25 47.60 -25.78
N CYS A 88 44.50 48.78 -25.21
CA CYS A 88 43.81 50.03 -25.55
C CYS A 88 44.74 51.23 -25.36
N SER A 89 44.41 52.39 -25.97
CA SER A 89 45.34 53.52 -26.14
C SER A 89 44.80 54.85 -25.60
N SER A 90 43.89 54.83 -24.62
CA SER A 90 43.44 56.02 -23.89
C SER A 90 43.73 55.90 -22.39
N ASN A 91 43.86 57.02 -21.69
CA ASN A 91 44.15 57.01 -20.25
C ASN A 91 43.11 56.17 -19.49
N LEU A 92 43.60 55.29 -18.62
CA LEU A 92 42.81 54.42 -17.73
C LEU A 92 41.78 53.55 -18.49
N CYS A 93 42.04 53.24 -19.77
CA CYS A 93 41.12 52.49 -20.61
C CYS A 93 40.93 51.03 -20.19
N ASN A 94 41.82 50.51 -19.36
CA ASN A 94 41.76 49.17 -18.81
C ASN A 94 41.02 49.12 -17.45
N ALA A 95 39.95 49.90 -17.28
CA ALA A 95 39.16 49.97 -16.03
C ALA A 95 38.08 48.89 -15.90
N GLY A 96 37.46 48.49 -17.02
CA GLY A 96 36.24 47.69 -17.00
C GLY A 96 36.42 46.25 -16.52
N VAL A 97 35.29 45.59 -16.24
CA VAL A 97 35.24 44.14 -16.00
C VAL A 97 35.84 43.42 -17.20
N TYR A 98 36.79 42.52 -16.93
CA TYR A 98 37.51 41.78 -17.96
C TYR A 98 37.67 40.31 -17.59
N PRO A 99 37.50 39.38 -18.54
CA PRO A 99 36.94 39.59 -19.89
C PRO A 99 35.45 40.00 -19.84
N PRO A 100 34.90 40.53 -20.94
CA PRO A 100 33.46 40.80 -21.03
C PRO A 100 32.67 39.51 -20.78
N GLY A 101 31.56 39.61 -20.04
CA GLY A 101 30.72 38.45 -19.71
C GLY A 101 31.15 37.64 -18.48
N ARG A 102 32.26 38.01 -17.84
CA ARG A 102 32.73 37.37 -16.59
C ARG A 102 31.63 37.23 -15.55
N LEU A 103 31.48 36.02 -15.02
CA LEU A 103 30.52 35.67 -13.98
C LEU A 103 30.68 36.57 -12.75
N LYS A 104 29.55 37.03 -12.20
CA LYS A 104 29.46 37.85 -10.99
C LYS A 104 28.62 37.13 -9.96
N CYS A 105 29.13 37.01 -8.73
CA CYS A 105 28.44 36.37 -7.62
C CYS A 105 28.34 37.33 -6.43
N HIS A 106 27.45 37.03 -5.50
CA HIS A 106 27.49 37.62 -4.17
C HIS A 106 28.59 36.95 -3.36
N HIS A 107 29.33 37.74 -2.58
CA HIS A 107 30.49 37.31 -1.81
C HIS A 107 30.34 37.76 -0.36
N CYS A 108 30.44 36.83 0.58
CA CYS A 108 30.45 37.11 2.00
C CYS A 108 30.90 35.86 2.78
N ALA A 109 31.16 36.01 4.08
CA ALA A 109 31.31 34.90 5.02
C ALA A 109 30.68 35.25 6.38
N GLY A 110 30.10 34.25 7.06
CA GLY A 110 29.54 34.38 8.41
C GLY A 110 28.05 34.76 8.42
N GLN A 111 27.62 35.41 9.49
CA GLN A 111 26.20 35.68 9.76
C GLN A 111 25.54 36.57 8.69
N ASP A 112 26.27 37.56 8.18
CA ASP A 112 25.77 38.48 7.16
C ASP A 112 25.44 37.77 5.83
N CYS A 113 25.92 36.54 5.61
CA CYS A 113 25.57 35.74 4.44
C CYS A 113 24.24 35.01 4.52
N VAL A 114 23.69 34.86 5.73
CA VAL A 114 22.44 34.12 5.93
C VAL A 114 21.27 34.91 5.35
N ALA A 115 21.28 36.24 5.52
CA ALA A 115 20.31 37.12 4.88
C ALA A 115 20.51 37.17 3.35
N ALA A 116 19.44 37.51 2.64
CA ALA A 116 19.54 37.80 1.21
C ALA A 116 20.51 38.99 0.99
N PRO A 117 21.48 38.89 0.05
CA PRO A 117 22.47 39.93 -0.17
C PRO A 117 21.83 41.26 -0.61
N GLY A 118 22.16 42.36 0.07
CA GLY A 118 21.70 43.70 -0.33
C GLY A 118 22.60 44.41 -1.35
N ALA A 119 23.83 43.94 -1.55
CA ALA A 119 24.82 44.56 -2.44
C ALA A 119 24.85 43.89 -3.82
N LYS A 120 25.24 44.64 -4.86
CA LYS A 120 25.40 44.09 -6.23
C LYS A 120 26.47 42.98 -6.27
N PRO A 121 26.26 41.92 -7.07
CA PRO A 121 27.25 40.86 -7.21
C PRO A 121 28.53 41.40 -7.89
N LYS A 122 29.68 40.90 -7.44
CA LYS A 122 31.01 41.27 -7.95
C LYS A 122 31.56 40.16 -8.85
N PRO A 123 32.33 40.49 -9.91
CA PRO A 123 32.99 39.49 -10.74
C PRO A 123 33.81 38.51 -9.91
N CYS A 124 33.86 37.23 -10.27
CA CYS A 124 34.76 36.27 -9.63
C CYS A 124 36.22 36.76 -9.73
N ARG A 125 37.03 36.58 -8.70
CA ARG A 125 38.47 36.88 -8.65
C ARG A 125 39.28 36.05 -9.63
N ASN A 126 38.95 34.76 -9.71
CA ASN A 126 39.49 33.86 -10.72
C ASN A 126 38.56 33.88 -11.95
N HIS A 127 39.10 33.66 -13.13
CA HIS A 127 38.31 33.54 -14.35
C HIS A 127 38.40 32.11 -14.89
N LEU A 128 37.27 31.42 -14.86
CA LEU A 128 37.05 30.13 -15.52
C LEU A 128 35.75 30.24 -16.34
N GLU A 129 35.74 29.67 -17.55
CA GLU A 129 34.55 29.70 -18.43
C GLU A 129 33.33 29.04 -17.78
N GLU A 130 33.56 27.95 -17.05
CA GLU A 130 32.53 27.11 -16.43
C GLU A 130 32.53 27.30 -14.91
N ASP A 131 32.83 28.51 -14.42
CA ASP A 131 32.72 28.83 -12.99
C ASP A 131 31.25 28.88 -12.56
N GLN A 132 31.02 28.72 -11.26
CA GLN A 132 29.69 28.75 -10.66
C GLN A 132 29.68 29.63 -9.42
N CYS A 133 28.57 30.30 -9.17
CA CYS A 133 28.29 30.90 -7.88
C CYS A 133 27.82 29.82 -6.91
N TYR A 134 28.14 29.96 -5.62
CA TYR A 134 27.63 29.10 -4.57
C TYR A 134 26.96 29.89 -3.44
N THR A 135 26.01 29.23 -2.77
CA THR A 135 25.55 29.55 -1.41
C THR A 135 25.63 28.29 -0.58
N ASP A 136 26.40 28.33 0.51
CA ASP A 136 26.57 27.21 1.44
C ASP A 136 26.16 27.65 2.83
N VAL A 137 25.10 27.06 3.37
CA VAL A 137 24.49 27.44 4.64
C VAL A 137 24.79 26.35 5.65
N ILE A 138 25.57 26.68 6.68
CA ILE A 138 25.98 25.75 7.73
C ILE A 138 24.99 25.79 8.90
N SER A 139 24.47 26.98 9.22
CA SER A 139 23.45 27.18 10.25
C SER A 139 22.66 28.47 9.99
N SER A 140 21.65 28.73 10.83
CA SER A 140 20.91 30.01 10.85
C SER A 140 21.77 31.24 11.19
N SER A 141 23.04 31.05 11.55
CA SER A 141 23.98 32.12 11.88
C SER A 141 25.29 32.07 11.11
N GLU A 142 25.45 31.10 10.20
CA GLU A 142 26.70 30.89 9.47
C GLU A 142 26.41 30.42 8.04
N ALA A 143 26.80 31.23 7.06
CA ALA A 143 26.74 30.89 5.66
C ALA A 143 27.92 31.49 4.88
N TYR A 144 28.14 31.00 3.68
CA TYR A 144 29.19 31.43 2.77
C TYR A 144 28.63 31.61 1.38
N ARG A 145 29.05 32.67 0.68
CA ARG A 145 28.71 32.91 -0.72
C ARG A 145 29.95 33.33 -1.47
N GLY A 146 30.08 32.87 -2.71
CA GLY A 146 31.20 33.25 -3.56
C GLY A 146 31.18 32.51 -4.89
N CYS A 147 32.33 32.48 -5.54
CA CYS A 147 32.56 31.67 -6.74
C CYS A 147 33.25 30.37 -6.35
N VAL A 148 32.90 29.25 -6.98
CA VAL A 148 33.46 27.92 -6.68
C VAL A 148 34.98 27.93 -6.89
N SER A 149 35.47 28.64 -7.90
CA SER A 149 36.90 28.83 -8.17
C SER A 149 37.69 29.55 -7.07
N GLU A 150 37.01 30.16 -6.09
CA GLU A 150 37.59 30.95 -5.00
C GLU A 150 37.30 30.34 -3.62
N GLN A 151 36.70 29.15 -3.57
CA GLN A 151 36.30 28.56 -2.30
C GLN A 151 37.49 28.40 -1.36
N ASN A 152 37.33 28.84 -0.12
CA ASN A 152 38.32 28.69 0.95
C ASN A 152 37.91 27.63 1.98
N HIS A 153 36.83 26.90 1.70
CA HIS A 153 36.33 25.79 2.49
C HIS A 153 35.71 24.73 1.58
N THR A 154 35.51 23.53 2.12
CA THR A 154 34.84 22.44 1.41
C THR A 154 33.34 22.68 1.44
N LEU A 155 32.72 22.84 0.27
CA LEU A 155 31.27 23.02 0.15
C LEU A 155 30.52 21.81 0.72
N SER A 156 29.45 22.07 1.46
CA SER A 156 28.55 21.00 1.91
C SER A 156 27.83 20.36 0.72
N SER A 157 27.28 19.15 0.92
CA SER A 157 26.42 18.51 -0.08
C SER A 157 25.10 19.26 -0.31
N ALA A 158 24.72 20.14 0.60
CA ALA A 158 23.50 20.95 0.52
C ALA A 158 23.74 22.30 -0.19
N ALA A 159 25.00 22.66 -0.48
CA ALA A 159 25.35 23.92 -1.13
C ALA A 159 24.63 24.07 -2.47
N LYS A 160 23.99 25.23 -2.67
CA LYS A 160 23.31 25.56 -3.93
C LYS A 160 24.30 26.20 -4.89
N LEU A 161 24.40 25.65 -6.10
CA LEU A 161 25.27 26.12 -7.18
C LEU A 161 24.43 26.70 -8.33
N CYS A 162 24.95 27.72 -9.00
CA CYS A 162 24.28 28.35 -10.13
C CYS A 162 25.25 29.11 -11.06
N GLU A 163 24.86 29.33 -12.32
CA GLU A 163 25.77 29.76 -13.40
C GLU A 163 25.46 31.16 -13.97
N ILE A 164 24.51 31.87 -13.36
CA ILE A 164 24.04 33.18 -13.86
C ILE A 164 24.52 34.30 -12.94
N ASN A 165 24.77 35.48 -13.49
CA ASN A 165 25.17 36.65 -12.69
C ASN A 165 24.20 36.92 -11.53
N GLY A 166 24.70 36.90 -10.30
CA GLY A 166 23.94 37.20 -9.08
C GLY A 166 22.95 36.13 -8.65
N CYS A 167 22.98 34.93 -9.25
CA CYS A 167 22.00 33.88 -8.95
C CYS A 167 22.03 33.37 -7.49
N ASN A 168 23.13 33.59 -6.77
CA ASN A 168 23.28 33.20 -5.38
C ASN A 168 22.72 34.26 -4.41
N GLU A 169 21.49 34.73 -4.67
CA GLU A 169 20.84 35.84 -3.94
C GLU A 169 19.74 35.39 -2.95
N GLU A 170 19.36 34.11 -2.96
CA GLU A 170 18.30 33.57 -2.10
C GLU A 170 18.64 33.67 -0.61
N GLN A 171 17.64 33.82 0.26
CA GLN A 171 17.83 33.82 1.72
C GLN A 171 18.33 32.44 2.19
N GLY A 172 19.40 32.44 2.98
CA GLY A 172 20.09 31.22 3.40
C GLY A 172 19.37 30.43 4.50
N ALA A 173 18.69 31.11 5.43
CA ALA A 173 17.90 30.43 6.46
C ALA A 173 16.64 31.23 6.80
N TRP A 174 15.56 30.53 7.12
CA TRP A 174 14.31 31.13 7.57
C TRP A 174 13.61 30.24 8.60
N THR A 175 12.70 30.84 9.36
CA THR A 175 11.83 30.10 10.29
C THR A 175 10.54 29.73 9.57
N GLN A 176 10.18 28.46 9.59
CA GLN A 176 8.86 28.00 9.19
C GLN A 176 7.98 27.82 10.44
N VAL A 177 6.80 28.43 10.41
CA VAL A 177 5.82 28.30 11.50
C VAL A 177 4.67 27.40 11.05
N CYS A 178 4.32 26.41 11.88
CA CYS A 178 3.22 25.48 11.60
C CYS A 178 2.19 25.51 12.72
N ALA A 179 0.95 25.15 12.39
CA ALA A 179 -0.07 24.86 13.39
C ALA A 179 0.25 23.52 14.08
N ALA A 180 0.19 23.49 15.40
CA ALA A 180 0.43 22.34 16.25
C ALA A 180 -0.76 22.05 17.15
N CYS A 181 -1.33 20.84 17.05
CA CYS A 181 -2.42 20.39 17.91
C CYS A 181 -2.61 18.88 17.81
N ASP A 182 -3.19 18.27 18.84
CA ASP A 182 -3.73 16.91 18.82
C ASP A 182 -5.20 16.95 19.28
N SER A 183 -6.08 16.43 18.43
CA SER A 183 -7.51 16.34 18.75
C SER A 183 -7.85 15.41 19.93
N ALA A 184 -6.90 14.56 20.36
CA ALA A 184 -7.04 13.76 21.56
C ALA A 184 -6.96 14.60 22.85
N ASP A 185 -6.18 15.69 22.81
CA ASP A 185 -5.91 16.54 23.97
C ASP A 185 -6.82 17.78 24.00
N ALA A 186 -7.17 18.34 22.83
CA ALA A 186 -7.95 19.56 22.73
C ALA A 186 -8.92 19.57 21.54
N ARG A 187 -9.99 20.36 21.66
CA ARG A 187 -10.94 20.63 20.56
C ARG A 187 -10.39 21.68 19.61
N GLY A 188 -10.91 21.73 18.38
CA GLY A 188 -10.57 22.73 17.37
C GLY A 188 -9.45 22.33 16.42
N CYS A 189 -8.75 21.21 16.67
CA CYS A 189 -7.68 20.71 15.81
C CYS A 189 -8.19 20.14 14.47
N LYS A 190 -9.44 19.65 14.45
CA LYS A 190 -10.11 19.06 13.27
C LYS A 190 -10.64 20.14 12.33
N MET A 191 -11.51 21.00 12.86
CA MET A 191 -12.11 22.14 12.17
C MET A 191 -12.40 23.25 13.18
N ASP A 192 -12.46 24.50 12.70
CA ASP A 192 -12.85 25.64 13.53
C ASP A 192 -14.34 25.53 13.94
N LEU A 193 -14.59 25.63 15.25
CA LEU A 193 -15.90 25.56 15.89
C LEU A 193 -16.83 26.72 15.47
N PHE A 194 -16.28 27.86 15.02
CA PHE A 194 -17.04 29.08 14.74
C PHE A 194 -17.25 29.37 13.25
N GLN A 195 -16.61 28.62 12.34
CA GLN A 195 -16.61 28.91 10.89
C GLN A 195 -17.36 27.90 10.02
N VAL A 196 -18.20 27.04 10.63
CA VAL A 196 -18.91 25.94 9.95
C VAL A 196 -19.75 26.39 8.73
N ASN A 197 -20.14 27.67 8.63
CA ASN A 197 -20.97 28.20 7.52
C ASN A 197 -20.31 29.32 6.69
N THR A 198 -19.01 29.59 6.87
CA THR A 198 -18.37 30.78 6.27
C THR A 198 -17.61 30.50 4.96
N GLY A 199 -17.47 29.24 4.57
CA GLY A 199 -16.65 28.83 3.41
C GLY A 199 -15.15 29.04 3.59
N ARG A 200 -14.72 29.63 4.72
CA ARG A 200 -13.33 29.69 5.18
C ARG A 200 -13.04 28.43 5.99
N CYS A 201 -11.87 27.85 5.78
CA CYS A 201 -11.59 26.49 6.19
C CYS A 201 -10.26 26.36 6.95
N ASN A 202 -9.78 27.41 7.62
CA ASN A 202 -8.59 27.26 8.46
C ASN A 202 -8.99 26.99 9.91
N VAL A 203 -8.26 26.11 10.60
CA VAL A 203 -8.35 26.01 12.06
C VAL A 203 -7.79 27.30 12.69
N THR A 204 -8.28 27.67 13.87
CA THR A 204 -7.84 28.89 14.59
C THR A 204 -7.44 28.62 16.04
N LEU A 205 -7.71 27.40 16.53
CA LEU A 205 -7.38 26.96 17.89
C LEU A 205 -6.26 25.91 17.80
N PHE A 206 -5.03 26.38 17.83
CA PHE A 206 -3.82 25.56 17.83
C PHE A 206 -2.69 26.27 18.55
N GLU A 207 -1.67 25.52 18.95
CA GLU A 207 -0.37 26.06 19.37
C GLU A 207 0.53 26.24 18.14
N GLU A 208 1.59 27.03 18.28
CA GLU A 208 2.57 27.22 17.22
C GLU A 208 3.78 26.32 17.48
N CYS A 209 4.25 25.63 16.43
CA CYS A 209 5.60 25.07 16.43
C CYS A 209 6.43 25.77 15.35
N GLN A 210 7.72 25.93 15.64
CA GLN A 210 8.67 26.61 14.76
C GLN A 210 9.82 25.67 14.44
N GLN A 211 10.32 25.74 13.22
CA GLN A 211 11.51 25.02 12.80
C GLN A 211 12.36 25.88 11.89
N GLU A 212 13.67 25.81 12.08
CA GLU A 212 14.63 26.44 11.17
C GLU A 212 14.75 25.61 9.90
N VAL A 213 14.68 26.30 8.75
CA VAL A 213 14.88 25.75 7.42
C VAL A 213 16.10 26.41 6.81
N LEU A 214 17.04 25.57 6.36
CA LEU A 214 18.25 26.01 5.68
C LEU A 214 18.08 25.82 4.17
N LEU A 215 18.53 26.79 3.40
CA LEU A 215 18.64 26.68 1.95
C LEU A 215 19.56 25.51 1.62
N GLY A 216 19.08 24.54 0.85
CA GLY A 216 19.81 23.28 0.65
C GLY A 216 19.14 22.07 1.26
N GLU A 217 18.43 22.26 2.37
CA GLU A 217 17.89 21.19 3.23
C GLU A 217 16.38 21.31 3.43
N GLU A 218 15.67 21.83 2.43
CA GLU A 218 14.24 22.13 2.52
C GLU A 218 13.37 20.86 2.61
N GLU A 219 13.87 19.72 2.14
CA GLU A 219 13.09 18.49 2.05
C GLU A 219 12.75 17.89 3.41
N ASP A 220 13.65 17.99 4.39
CA ASP A 220 13.45 17.40 5.71
C ASP A 220 12.64 18.28 6.67
N LYS A 221 12.36 19.53 6.30
CA LYS A 221 11.59 20.48 7.10
C LYS A 221 10.22 20.74 6.47
N TYR A 222 9.17 20.35 7.17
CA TYR A 222 7.80 20.55 6.70
C TYR A 222 6.80 20.65 7.85
N CYS A 223 5.69 21.32 7.59
CA CYS A 223 4.50 21.19 8.42
C CYS A 223 3.75 19.91 8.02
N PHE A 224 3.13 19.22 8.98
CA PHE A 224 2.35 18.03 8.71
C PHE A 224 0.92 18.14 9.23
N SER A 225 0.02 17.40 8.59
CA SER A 225 -1.29 17.02 9.10
C SER A 225 -1.44 15.50 9.01
N HIS A 226 -1.97 14.89 10.04
CA HIS A 226 -2.33 13.48 10.12
C HIS A 226 -3.80 13.37 10.44
N ARG A 227 -4.52 12.49 9.75
CA ARG A 227 -5.90 12.14 10.05
C ARG A 227 -6.04 10.62 9.97
N ARG A 228 -6.56 10.04 11.03
CA ARG A 228 -6.99 8.64 11.05
C ARG A 228 -8.18 8.52 11.98
N LEU A 229 -9.31 8.08 11.45
CA LEU A 229 -10.57 7.99 12.16
C LEU A 229 -10.92 9.34 12.82
N SER A 230 -11.23 9.33 14.12
CA SER A 230 -11.54 10.50 14.91
C SER A 230 -10.31 11.25 15.43
N ARG A 231 -9.08 10.85 15.09
CA ARG A 231 -7.88 11.57 15.52
C ARG A 231 -7.28 12.38 14.38
N VAL A 232 -7.03 13.65 14.65
CA VAL A 232 -6.30 14.58 13.80
C VAL A 232 -5.16 15.19 14.59
N VAL A 233 -3.97 15.21 14.00
CA VAL A 233 -2.75 15.76 14.59
C VAL A 233 -2.08 16.66 13.58
N ARG A 234 -1.59 17.81 14.02
CA ARG A 234 -0.86 18.78 13.19
C ARG A 234 0.42 19.18 13.91
N GLY A 235 1.48 19.49 13.17
CA GLY A 235 2.72 19.97 13.76
C GLY A 235 3.88 20.12 12.80
N CYS A 236 5.09 20.18 13.36
CA CYS A 236 6.34 20.35 12.65
C CYS A 236 7.07 19.00 12.50
N SER A 237 7.77 18.82 11.40
CA SER A 237 8.55 17.60 11.12
C SER A 237 9.56 17.22 12.22
N GLN A 238 10.08 18.20 12.97
CA GLN A 238 11.03 17.98 14.07
C GLN A 238 10.37 17.47 15.37
N THR A 239 9.06 17.66 15.52
CA THR A 239 8.30 17.37 16.74
C THR A 239 7.18 16.37 16.48
N ILE A 240 7.40 15.42 15.56
CA ILE A 240 6.42 14.36 15.27
C ILE A 240 6.25 13.48 16.52
N PRO A 241 5.01 13.28 17.02
CA PRO A 241 4.74 12.37 18.13
C PRO A 241 5.22 10.93 17.85
N ALA A 242 5.72 10.25 18.87
CA ALA A 242 6.37 8.94 18.73
C ALA A 242 5.45 7.87 18.10
N ASP A 243 4.16 7.94 18.38
CA ASP A 243 3.12 7.06 17.85
C ASP A 243 2.81 7.31 16.36
N LEU A 244 3.19 8.47 15.81
CA LEU A 244 3.02 8.80 14.39
C LEU A 244 4.28 8.52 13.55
N VAL A 245 5.42 8.22 14.17
CA VAL A 245 6.66 7.89 13.45
C VAL A 245 6.49 6.73 12.45
N PRO A 246 5.76 5.63 12.77
CA PRO A 246 5.52 4.55 11.80
C PRO A 246 4.71 4.98 10.57
N TYR A 247 3.95 6.08 10.69
CA TYR A 247 3.04 6.59 9.66
C TYR A 247 3.60 7.82 8.94
N LYS A 248 4.91 8.08 9.04
CA LYS A 248 5.57 9.29 8.48
C LYS A 248 5.34 9.47 6.96
N GLU A 249 5.15 8.38 6.23
CA GLU A 249 4.88 8.40 4.79
C GLU A 249 3.43 8.78 4.46
N GLU A 250 2.48 8.50 5.37
CA GLU A 250 1.05 8.79 5.22
C GLU A 250 0.69 10.23 5.65
N LEU A 251 1.64 10.99 6.20
CA LEU A 251 1.41 12.38 6.60
C LEU A 251 1.18 13.27 5.38
N GLU A 252 0.19 14.15 5.47
CA GLU A 252 0.03 15.26 4.53
C GLU A 252 1.08 16.34 4.87
N LYS A 253 1.96 16.66 3.92
CA LYS A 253 3.13 17.53 4.14
C LYS A 253 3.00 18.81 3.32
N CYS A 254 3.31 19.95 3.90
CA CYS A 254 3.34 21.22 3.19
C CYS A 254 4.52 22.10 3.61
N ARG A 255 4.94 23.00 2.70
CA ARG A 255 6.08 23.91 2.88
C ARG A 255 5.85 25.34 2.36
N THR A 256 4.68 25.61 1.78
CA THR A 256 4.43 26.77 0.91
C THR A 256 4.32 28.10 1.65
N SER A 257 3.98 28.07 2.93
CA SER A 257 3.80 29.26 3.77
C SER A 257 3.75 28.88 5.24
N ASP A 258 3.81 29.87 6.11
CA ASP A 258 3.41 29.70 7.51
C ASP A 258 1.97 29.19 7.59
N TYR A 259 1.74 28.32 8.57
CA TYR A 259 0.45 27.67 8.82
C TYR A 259 -0.16 26.97 7.60
N CYS A 260 0.67 26.52 6.64
CA CYS A 260 0.16 25.80 5.46
C CYS A 260 -0.64 24.54 5.84
N ASN A 261 -0.37 23.98 7.02
CA ASN A 261 -1.08 22.83 7.58
C ASN A 261 -2.29 23.22 8.44
N ALA A 262 -2.76 24.47 8.42
CA ALA A 262 -3.97 24.88 9.12
C ALA A 262 -5.26 24.68 8.29
N GLY A 263 -5.16 24.21 7.05
CA GLY A 263 -6.31 23.93 6.19
C GLY A 263 -7.25 22.85 6.74
N CYS A 264 -8.52 22.92 6.39
CA CYS A 264 -9.56 22.01 6.88
C CYS A 264 -9.37 20.62 6.33
N ILE A 265 -9.74 19.65 7.16
CA ILE A 265 -10.07 18.32 6.69
C ILE A 265 -11.44 18.35 6.00
N THR A 266 -11.62 17.51 4.98
CA THR A 266 -12.93 17.32 4.34
C THR A 266 -13.96 16.88 5.37
N ARG A 267 -15.13 17.54 5.38
CA ARG A 267 -16.23 17.13 6.27
C ARG A 267 -16.68 15.73 5.93
N GLN A 268 -16.75 14.88 6.94
CA GLN A 268 -17.26 13.54 6.76
C GLN A 268 -18.76 13.58 6.50
N LYS A 269 -19.24 12.75 5.57
CA LYS A 269 -20.66 12.42 5.46
C LYS A 269 -20.88 11.01 5.98
N CYS A 270 -21.79 10.85 6.91
CA CYS A 270 -22.07 9.57 7.55
C CYS A 270 -23.54 9.22 7.43
N LEU A 271 -23.83 7.93 7.55
CA LEU A 271 -25.19 7.48 7.81
C LEU A 271 -25.52 7.80 9.27
N THR A 272 -26.65 8.45 9.50
CA THR A 272 -27.12 8.86 10.82
C THR A 272 -28.50 8.25 11.06
N CYS A 273 -28.58 7.19 11.86
CA CYS A 273 -29.85 6.51 12.14
C CYS A 273 -29.77 5.66 13.42
N ASN A 274 -30.93 5.31 13.96
CA ASN A 274 -31.10 4.39 15.08
C ASN A 274 -32.19 3.37 14.73
N SER A 275 -31.91 2.08 14.86
CA SER A 275 -32.86 1.03 14.49
C SER A 275 -34.06 0.92 15.42
N LEU A 276 -34.04 1.55 16.60
CA LEU A 276 -35.22 1.67 17.46
C LEU A 276 -36.27 2.64 16.90
N ASP A 277 -35.80 3.69 16.20
CA ASP A 277 -36.65 4.74 15.65
C ASP A 277 -36.93 4.51 14.15
N GLN A 278 -35.98 3.89 13.44
CA GLN A 278 -36.02 3.65 11.99
C GLN A 278 -35.51 2.25 11.68
N GLU A 279 -36.42 1.30 11.45
CA GLU A 279 -36.11 -0.12 11.19
C GLU A 279 -35.09 -0.32 10.04
N LEU A 280 -35.17 0.52 9.00
CA LEU A 280 -34.27 0.49 7.85
C LEU A 280 -32.78 0.65 8.23
N CYS A 281 -32.47 1.23 9.39
CA CYS A 281 -31.10 1.38 9.89
C CYS A 281 -30.36 0.05 10.04
N ARG A 282 -31.12 -1.02 10.28
CA ARG A 282 -30.63 -2.40 10.40
C ARG A 282 -30.98 -3.25 9.19
N THR A 283 -32.18 -3.12 8.62
CA THR A 283 -32.68 -4.06 7.61
C THR A 283 -32.30 -3.69 6.18
N ASN A 284 -32.15 -2.40 5.87
CA ASN A 284 -31.77 -1.94 4.54
C ASN A 284 -31.09 -0.57 4.61
N VAL A 285 -29.81 -0.60 5.02
CA VAL A 285 -28.99 0.60 5.17
C VAL A 285 -28.79 1.37 3.86
N THR A 286 -28.89 0.71 2.71
CA THR A 286 -28.73 1.37 1.39
C THR A 286 -29.86 2.36 1.07
N ALA A 287 -31.02 2.22 1.74
CA ALA A 287 -32.12 3.17 1.63
C ALA A 287 -31.91 4.45 2.47
N ILE A 288 -30.84 4.51 3.27
CA ILE A 288 -30.54 5.65 4.14
C ILE A 288 -29.57 6.58 3.43
N SER A 289 -29.96 7.84 3.31
CA SER A 289 -29.08 8.88 2.78
C SER A 289 -28.03 9.27 3.81
N ASN A 290 -26.78 9.45 3.37
CA ASN A 290 -25.76 10.03 4.22
C ASN A 290 -26.02 11.54 4.42
N THR A 291 -25.60 12.05 5.56
CA THR A 291 -25.69 13.47 5.90
C THR A 291 -24.30 13.99 6.25
N THR A 292 -24.02 15.25 5.88
CA THR A 292 -22.79 15.91 6.29
C THR A 292 -22.80 16.08 7.80
N CYS A 293 -21.74 15.62 8.47
CA CYS A 293 -21.63 15.73 9.92
C CYS A 293 -21.70 17.19 10.36
N GLY A 294 -22.62 17.49 11.28
CA GLY A 294 -22.89 18.85 11.75
C GLY A 294 -21.87 19.38 12.77
N SER A 295 -21.10 18.50 13.40
CA SER A 295 -20.07 18.87 14.38
C SER A 295 -18.72 19.08 13.71
N ALA A 296 -18.03 20.16 14.08
CA ALA A 296 -16.64 20.41 13.66
C ALA A 296 -15.65 19.33 14.14
N GLU A 297 -16.02 18.60 15.19
CA GLU A 297 -15.20 17.55 15.81
C GLU A 297 -15.44 16.15 15.19
N ALA A 298 -16.42 16.03 14.29
CA ALA A 298 -16.76 14.76 13.66
C ALA A 298 -15.94 14.56 12.37
N SER A 299 -14.78 13.91 12.49
CA SER A 299 -13.89 13.58 11.37
C SER A 299 -14.05 12.13 10.88
N SER A 300 -15.01 11.37 11.39
CA SER A 300 -15.21 9.96 11.10
C SER A 300 -16.68 9.57 11.24
N CYS A 301 -17.00 8.34 10.90
CA CYS A 301 -18.31 7.73 11.10
C CYS A 301 -18.19 6.50 12.00
N PHE A 302 -19.24 6.19 12.74
CA PHE A 302 -19.34 4.95 13.52
C PHE A 302 -20.59 4.15 13.17
N THR A 303 -20.52 2.84 13.42
CA THR A 303 -21.65 1.93 13.55
C THR A 303 -21.48 1.13 14.83
N CYS A 304 -22.51 1.06 15.65
CA CYS A 304 -22.51 0.32 16.90
C CYS A 304 -23.77 -0.53 17.03
N GLU A 305 -23.59 -1.76 17.50
CA GLU A 305 -24.66 -2.67 17.89
C GLU A 305 -24.71 -2.79 19.41
N TYR A 306 -25.91 -2.70 19.97
CA TYR A 306 -26.16 -2.74 21.40
C TYR A 306 -26.68 -4.11 21.84
N SER A 307 -26.65 -4.35 23.15
CA SER A 307 -27.11 -5.60 23.79
C SER A 307 -28.56 -5.98 23.51
N ASN A 308 -29.42 -5.01 23.22
CA ASN A 308 -30.79 -5.21 22.76
C ASN A 308 -30.90 -5.45 21.23
N TRP A 309 -29.77 -5.70 20.56
CA TRP A 309 -29.63 -5.89 19.11
C TRP A 309 -29.95 -4.66 18.26
N SER A 310 -30.15 -3.47 18.86
CA SER A 310 -30.34 -2.25 18.09
C SER A 310 -29.03 -1.77 17.47
N VAL A 311 -29.11 -1.21 16.28
CA VAL A 311 -27.96 -0.64 15.55
C VAL A 311 -28.10 0.87 15.50
N GLN A 312 -27.03 1.57 15.86
CA GLN A 312 -26.92 3.01 15.73
C GLN A 312 -25.74 3.35 14.83
N ARG A 313 -25.97 4.30 13.92
CA ARG A 313 -24.97 4.83 13.01
C ARG A 313 -24.88 6.34 13.21
N GLY A 314 -23.68 6.89 13.19
CA GLY A 314 -23.51 8.31 13.41
C GLY A 314 -22.15 8.86 13.02
N CYS A 315 -21.96 10.13 13.38
CA CYS A 315 -20.77 10.93 13.12
C CYS A 315 -19.86 10.97 14.35
N GLY A 316 -18.55 10.97 14.12
CA GLY A 316 -17.49 11.10 15.13
C GLY A 316 -17.00 9.77 15.70
N ALA A 317 -16.26 9.87 16.79
CA ALA A 317 -15.75 8.73 17.53
C ALA A 317 -16.90 7.81 17.99
N ALA A 318 -16.64 6.50 18.02
CA ALA A 318 -17.61 5.55 18.52
C ALA A 318 -17.95 5.82 20.00
N PRO A 319 -19.23 5.75 20.41
CA PRO A 319 -19.62 5.87 21.81
C PRO A 319 -19.03 4.76 22.68
N ILE A 320 -18.79 5.02 23.97
CA ILE A 320 -18.17 4.09 24.93
C ILE A 320 -19.20 3.62 25.99
N ASN A 321 -20.46 3.47 25.59
CA ASN A 321 -21.53 3.09 26.50
C ASN A 321 -21.44 1.61 26.90
N PRO A 322 -21.71 1.23 28.16
CA PRO A 322 -21.59 -0.16 28.65
C PRO A 322 -22.58 -1.15 28.01
N GLY A 323 -23.56 -0.65 27.24
CA GLY A 323 -24.55 -1.48 26.53
C GLY A 323 -24.17 -1.87 25.10
N ILE A 324 -22.98 -1.48 24.64
CA ILE A 324 -22.47 -1.75 23.29
C ILE A 324 -21.86 -3.15 23.25
N LEU A 325 -22.29 -3.97 22.29
CA LEU A 325 -21.69 -5.26 21.98
C LEU A 325 -20.52 -5.10 21.01
N ASN A 326 -20.78 -4.41 19.89
CA ASN A 326 -19.81 -4.23 18.81
C ASN A 326 -19.85 -2.81 18.27
N CYS A 327 -18.70 -2.27 17.92
CA CYS A 327 -18.58 -1.01 17.21
C CYS A 327 -17.43 -1.05 16.23
N TYR A 328 -17.57 -0.33 15.12
CA TYR A 328 -16.43 0.05 14.30
C TYR A 328 -16.54 1.53 13.91
N GLU A 329 -15.38 2.09 13.58
CA GLU A 329 -15.21 3.46 13.11
C GLU A 329 -14.58 3.45 11.71
N CYS A 330 -14.88 4.44 10.88
CA CYS A 330 -14.31 4.57 9.54
C CYS A 330 -14.27 6.04 9.07
N ASP A 331 -13.36 6.35 8.15
CA ASP A 331 -13.19 7.68 7.55
C ASP A 331 -12.86 7.64 6.04
N GLU A 332 -12.86 6.45 5.42
CA GLU A 332 -12.41 6.20 4.04
C GLU A 332 -13.25 6.92 2.96
N LYS A 333 -14.59 7.01 3.15
CA LYS A 333 -15.53 7.56 2.17
C LYS A 333 -16.86 8.00 2.80
N ASP A 334 -17.64 8.76 2.05
CA ASP A 334 -19.01 9.12 2.40
C ASP A 334 -19.86 7.87 2.67
N GLY A 335 -20.49 7.80 3.84
CA GLY A 335 -21.30 6.66 4.26
C GLY A 335 -20.52 5.36 4.45
N CYS A 336 -19.22 5.42 4.78
CA CYS A 336 -18.40 4.23 5.05
C CYS A 336 -18.97 3.35 6.18
N ASN A 337 -19.76 3.94 7.08
CA ASN A 337 -20.41 3.25 8.19
C ASN A 337 -21.67 2.51 7.75
N ASN A 338 -21.68 1.90 6.55
CA ASN A 338 -22.77 1.12 6.00
C ASN A 338 -22.62 -0.39 6.20
N LYS A 339 -21.44 -0.85 6.64
CA LYS A 339 -21.17 -2.27 6.86
C LYS A 339 -21.97 -2.78 8.06
N ASP A 340 -22.48 -4.00 7.96
CA ASP A 340 -23.24 -4.68 9.02
C ASP A 340 -22.35 -5.63 9.82
N PHE A 341 -22.75 -5.93 11.06
CA PHE A 341 -22.14 -6.98 11.87
C PHE A 341 -22.65 -8.34 11.38
N THR A 342 -21.91 -8.93 10.44
CA THR A 342 -22.30 -10.18 9.80
C THR A 342 -22.10 -11.36 10.74
N ARG A 343 -23.13 -12.20 10.83
CA ARG A 343 -23.10 -13.46 11.56
C ARG A 343 -23.36 -14.60 10.60
N CYS A 344 -22.50 -15.61 10.61
CA CYS A 344 -22.58 -16.76 9.72
C CYS A 344 -22.86 -18.01 10.52
N TYR A 345 -23.50 -18.99 9.88
CA TYR A 345 -23.52 -20.33 10.46
C TYR A 345 -22.15 -20.97 10.30
N GLN A 346 -21.66 -21.60 11.36
CA GLN A 346 -20.37 -22.27 11.41
C GLN A 346 -20.55 -23.72 11.81
N CYS A 347 -20.02 -24.61 10.98
CA CYS A 347 -19.96 -26.04 11.24
C CYS A 347 -18.97 -26.71 10.28
N SER A 348 -18.53 -27.91 10.63
CA SER A 348 -17.92 -28.86 9.71
C SER A 348 -18.67 -30.19 9.81
N THR A 349 -18.81 -30.92 8.71
CA THR A 349 -19.38 -32.28 8.73
C THR A 349 -18.56 -33.24 9.59
N ASP A 350 -17.28 -32.97 9.81
CA ASP A 350 -16.42 -33.78 10.66
C ASP A 350 -16.77 -33.64 12.16
N GLN A 351 -17.35 -32.50 12.53
CA GLN A 351 -17.75 -32.18 13.90
C GLN A 351 -19.26 -32.43 14.06
N ALA A 352 -20.07 -31.68 13.31
CA ALA A 352 -21.53 -31.65 13.40
C ALA A 352 -22.25 -32.74 12.59
N GLY A 353 -21.50 -33.66 11.98
CA GLY A 353 -22.04 -34.73 11.13
C GLY A 353 -22.74 -34.25 9.85
N ALA A 354 -23.58 -35.12 9.29
CA ALA A 354 -24.40 -34.87 8.09
C ALA A 354 -25.16 -33.53 8.13
N GLY A 355 -25.59 -33.17 9.34
CA GLY A 355 -26.33 -31.97 9.68
C GLY A 355 -25.78 -30.67 9.10
N CYS A 356 -24.44 -30.54 9.06
CA CYS A 356 -23.80 -29.35 8.52
C CYS A 356 -23.99 -29.20 7.00
N ALA A 357 -23.98 -30.32 6.26
CA ALA A 357 -24.14 -30.33 4.81
C ALA A 357 -25.62 -30.29 4.40
N ASN A 358 -26.46 -31.07 5.07
CA ASN A 358 -27.86 -31.27 4.68
C ASN A 358 -28.83 -30.21 5.21
N TRP A 359 -28.40 -29.39 6.17
CA TRP A 359 -29.23 -28.35 6.78
C TRP A 359 -30.47 -28.88 7.53
N GLU A 360 -30.43 -30.13 7.98
CA GLU A 360 -31.43 -30.73 8.86
C GLU A 360 -30.92 -30.66 10.30
N ARG A 361 -31.77 -30.22 11.25
CA ARG A 361 -31.39 -29.81 12.62
C ARG A 361 -30.29 -30.68 13.26
N PRO A 362 -29.06 -30.17 13.41
CA PRO A 362 -28.02 -30.80 14.19
C PRO A 362 -27.82 -30.04 15.50
N GLY A 363 -27.33 -30.72 16.54
CA GLY A 363 -27.00 -30.11 17.83
C GLY A 363 -25.77 -29.20 17.83
N GLU A 364 -25.10 -29.02 16.69
CA GLU A 364 -23.72 -28.48 16.61
C GLU A 364 -23.51 -27.46 15.47
N ILE A 365 -24.57 -26.80 14.99
CA ILE A 365 -24.42 -25.60 14.14
C ILE A 365 -24.31 -24.38 15.05
N PHE A 366 -23.15 -23.73 15.04
CA PHE A 366 -22.90 -22.53 15.83
C PHE A 366 -23.12 -21.27 15.00
N ILE A 367 -23.31 -20.15 15.68
CA ILE A 367 -23.31 -18.82 15.07
C ILE A 367 -21.94 -18.22 15.31
N GLU A 368 -21.20 -18.00 14.23
CA GLU A 368 -19.94 -17.27 14.23
C GLU A 368 -20.23 -15.80 13.94
N GLU A 369 -19.67 -14.92 14.77
CA GLU A 369 -19.65 -13.49 14.48
C GLU A 369 -18.37 -13.14 13.73
N CYS A 370 -18.51 -12.56 12.54
CA CYS A 370 -17.36 -12.27 11.71
C CYS A 370 -16.56 -11.10 12.29
N VAL A 371 -15.23 -11.24 12.30
CA VAL A 371 -14.31 -10.23 12.83
C VAL A 371 -14.44 -8.91 12.08
N GLU A 372 -14.46 -8.96 10.75
CA GLU A 372 -14.56 -7.77 9.90
C GLU A 372 -16.04 -7.48 9.53
N PRO A 373 -16.50 -6.22 9.62
CA PRO A 373 -17.84 -5.84 9.20
C PRO A 373 -18.11 -6.13 7.72
N ALA A 374 -19.33 -6.56 7.40
CA ALA A 374 -19.78 -6.96 6.06
C ALA A 374 -18.97 -8.12 5.42
N THR A 375 -18.28 -8.93 6.23
CA THR A 375 -17.65 -10.18 5.77
C THR A 375 -18.68 -11.14 5.18
N SER A 376 -18.38 -11.74 4.03
CA SER A 376 -19.24 -12.75 3.41
C SER A 376 -19.28 -14.05 4.22
N CYS A 377 -20.44 -14.70 4.25
CA CYS A 377 -20.54 -16.07 4.73
C CYS A 377 -20.21 -17.05 3.61
N LEU A 378 -19.47 -18.11 3.95
CA LEU A 378 -19.10 -19.16 3.00
C LEU A 378 -19.77 -20.49 3.34
N THR A 379 -19.93 -21.30 2.30
CA THR A 379 -20.18 -22.74 2.38
C THR A 379 -19.22 -23.40 1.40
N VAL A 380 -18.31 -24.22 1.90
CA VAL A 380 -17.27 -24.89 1.13
C VAL A 380 -17.48 -26.40 1.23
N SER A 381 -17.46 -27.09 0.10
CA SER A 381 -17.36 -28.54 0.05
C SER A 381 -15.99 -28.91 -0.51
N TYR A 382 -15.29 -29.80 0.16
CA TYR A 382 -13.95 -30.23 -0.20
C TYR A 382 -14.00 -31.55 -0.99
N LYS A 383 -12.93 -31.84 -1.74
CA LYS A 383 -12.79 -33.07 -2.54
C LYS A 383 -12.86 -34.35 -1.72
N ASN A 384 -12.50 -34.30 -0.43
CA ASN A 384 -12.63 -35.42 0.51
C ASN A 384 -14.09 -35.65 0.98
N GLY A 385 -15.02 -34.80 0.56
CA GLY A 385 -16.44 -34.88 0.87
C GLY A 385 -16.90 -34.03 2.05
N THR A 386 -15.97 -33.47 2.86
CA THR A 386 -16.28 -32.60 4.01
C THR A 386 -16.95 -31.31 3.54
N THR A 387 -18.01 -30.89 4.22
CA THR A 387 -18.62 -29.56 4.04
C THR A 387 -18.36 -28.71 5.27
N SER A 388 -17.89 -27.48 5.06
CA SER A 388 -17.64 -26.51 6.12
C SER A 388 -18.34 -25.18 5.83
N ARG A 389 -18.74 -24.49 6.90
CA ARG A 389 -19.40 -23.18 6.87
C ARG A 389 -18.71 -22.24 7.86
N GLY A 390 -18.77 -20.94 7.58
CA GLY A 390 -18.25 -19.91 8.47
C GLY A 390 -18.08 -18.58 7.77
N CYS A 391 -17.51 -17.62 8.48
CA CYS A 391 -17.10 -16.33 7.95
C CYS A 391 -15.90 -16.48 7.01
N GLN A 392 -15.90 -15.74 5.89
CA GLN A 392 -14.72 -15.67 5.02
C GLN A 392 -13.52 -15.09 5.76
N LYS A 393 -12.36 -15.76 5.67
CA LYS A 393 -11.09 -15.33 6.28
C LYS A 393 -9.90 -15.87 5.49
N ALA A 394 -8.68 -15.46 5.84
CA ALA A 394 -7.48 -15.83 5.10
C ALA A 394 -7.30 -17.35 4.96
N ASP A 395 -7.60 -18.11 6.02
CA ASP A 395 -7.53 -19.59 6.10
C ASP A 395 -8.82 -20.30 5.67
N PHE A 396 -9.91 -19.57 5.41
CA PHE A 396 -11.19 -20.14 4.98
C PHE A 396 -11.81 -19.29 3.88
N ASN A 397 -11.54 -19.67 2.63
CA ASN A 397 -11.92 -18.97 1.42
C ASN A 397 -12.24 -19.95 0.28
N CYS A 398 -12.79 -19.43 -0.82
CA CYS A 398 -13.15 -20.24 -2.00
C CYS A 398 -11.96 -20.57 -2.92
N THR A 399 -10.75 -20.12 -2.64
CA THR A 399 -9.60 -20.28 -3.55
C THR A 399 -8.72 -21.50 -3.25
N SER A 400 -9.13 -22.34 -2.30
CA SER A 400 -8.40 -23.57 -1.95
C SER A 400 -8.43 -24.60 -3.07
N GLU A 401 -7.27 -25.16 -3.44
CA GLU A 401 -7.17 -26.24 -4.44
C GLU A 401 -7.94 -27.52 -4.04
N ASN A 402 -8.20 -27.69 -2.75
CA ASN A 402 -8.97 -28.81 -2.21
C ASN A 402 -10.47 -28.57 -2.19
N ALA A 403 -10.94 -27.35 -2.49
CA ALA A 403 -12.35 -27.06 -2.63
C ALA A 403 -12.90 -27.70 -3.91
N ALA A 404 -13.98 -28.47 -3.77
CA ALA A 404 -14.73 -29.01 -4.89
C ALA A 404 -15.79 -28.00 -5.35
N ASN A 405 -16.57 -27.45 -4.42
CA ASN A 405 -17.51 -26.35 -4.67
C ASN A 405 -17.46 -25.33 -3.53
N CYS A 406 -17.65 -24.06 -3.85
CA CYS A 406 -17.72 -23.00 -2.86
C CYS A 406 -18.85 -22.02 -3.20
N ARG A 407 -19.63 -21.62 -2.18
CA ARG A 407 -20.65 -20.58 -2.29
C ARG A 407 -20.36 -19.48 -1.28
N SER A 408 -20.28 -18.26 -1.78
CA SER A 408 -20.21 -17.04 -0.97
C SER A 408 -21.56 -16.32 -1.02
N CYS A 409 -21.99 -15.75 0.09
CA CYS A 409 -23.19 -14.92 0.16
C CYS A 409 -23.01 -13.73 1.11
N LEU A 410 -23.78 -12.66 0.86
CA LEU A 410 -23.75 -11.44 1.65
C LEU A 410 -24.93 -11.39 2.63
N GLY A 411 -24.67 -10.87 3.82
CA GLY A 411 -25.67 -10.70 4.88
C GLY A 411 -25.67 -11.83 5.91
N SER A 412 -26.20 -11.52 7.10
CA SER A 412 -26.21 -12.48 8.20
C SER A 412 -27.08 -13.69 7.89
N PHE A 413 -26.60 -14.87 8.28
CA PHE A 413 -27.29 -16.16 8.20
C PHE A 413 -27.66 -16.58 6.76
N CYS A 414 -26.99 -16.00 5.75
CA CYS A 414 -27.28 -16.29 4.35
C CYS A 414 -26.81 -17.69 3.92
N ASN A 415 -25.79 -18.24 4.59
CA ASN A 415 -25.17 -19.52 4.26
C ASN A 415 -25.98 -20.72 4.78
N LYS A 416 -27.30 -20.67 4.64
CA LYS A 416 -28.25 -21.72 5.01
C LYS A 416 -28.53 -22.68 3.85
N GLY A 417 -29.27 -23.76 4.14
CA GLY A 417 -29.70 -24.74 3.17
C GLY A 417 -28.63 -25.78 2.82
N ALA A 418 -29.11 -26.86 2.20
CA ALA A 418 -28.35 -27.94 1.58
C ALA A 418 -27.16 -27.43 0.75
N PHE A 419 -26.00 -28.10 0.82
CA PHE A 419 -24.88 -27.77 -0.06
C PHE A 419 -23.95 -28.96 -0.38
N PRO A 420 -23.55 -29.15 -1.65
CA PRO A 420 -24.10 -28.53 -2.87
C PRO A 420 -25.58 -28.89 -3.08
N GLU A 421 -26.37 -28.02 -3.73
CA GLU A 421 -27.84 -28.18 -3.84
C GLU A 421 -28.28 -29.44 -4.60
N GLU A 422 -27.44 -29.96 -5.51
CA GLU A 422 -27.74 -31.14 -6.33
C GLU A 422 -27.02 -32.43 -5.86
N ARG A 423 -26.15 -32.37 -4.84
CA ARG A 423 -25.34 -33.53 -4.44
C ARG A 423 -26.23 -34.63 -3.86
N LEU A 424 -26.03 -35.89 -4.27
CA LEU A 424 -26.78 -37.00 -3.70
C LEU A 424 -26.27 -37.32 -2.29
N TRP A 425 -27.19 -37.54 -1.36
CA TRP A 425 -26.91 -37.92 0.02
C TRP A 425 -27.45 -39.33 0.25
N CYS A 426 -26.63 -40.16 0.88
CA CYS A 426 -26.98 -41.54 1.18
C CYS A 426 -26.65 -41.83 2.63
N HIS A 427 -27.41 -42.72 3.25
CA HIS A 427 -27.01 -43.28 4.53
C HIS A 427 -25.69 -44.00 4.36
N GLN A 428 -24.67 -43.62 5.13
CA GLN A 428 -23.35 -44.25 5.11
C GLN A 428 -23.06 -44.77 6.51
N CYS A 429 -23.00 -46.10 6.65
CA CYS A 429 -22.78 -46.75 7.93
C CYS A 429 -22.39 -48.22 7.70
N GLU A 430 -21.77 -48.83 8.70
CA GLU A 430 -21.47 -50.26 8.76
C GLU A 430 -21.81 -50.81 10.16
N GLY A 431 -22.47 -51.96 10.24
CA GLY A 431 -22.71 -52.67 11.49
C GLY A 431 -24.14 -52.59 12.03
N VAL A 432 -24.39 -53.36 13.09
CA VAL A 432 -25.75 -53.57 13.66
C VAL A 432 -26.19 -52.43 14.55
N GLN A 433 -25.26 -51.68 15.15
CA GLN A 433 -25.61 -50.55 16.03
C GLN A 433 -26.11 -49.34 15.23
N ASP A 434 -25.49 -49.06 14.09
CA ASP A 434 -25.71 -47.80 13.35
C ASP A 434 -26.55 -47.96 12.06
N CYS A 435 -26.72 -49.19 11.55
CA CYS A 435 -27.43 -49.44 10.27
C CYS A 435 -28.71 -50.27 10.37
N GLU A 436 -29.03 -50.85 11.53
CA GLU A 436 -30.15 -51.78 11.67
C GLU A 436 -31.50 -51.07 11.47
N GLU A 437 -31.67 -49.92 12.11
CA GLU A 437 -32.81 -49.03 11.95
C GLU A 437 -32.30 -47.62 11.67
N ILE A 438 -32.69 -47.07 10.52
CA ILE A 438 -32.35 -45.70 10.17
C ILE A 438 -33.38 -44.77 10.81
N SER A 439 -32.98 -44.10 11.89
CA SER A 439 -33.66 -42.91 12.39
C SER A 439 -33.43 -41.77 11.38
N SER A 440 -34.48 -41.07 10.99
CA SER A 440 -34.45 -40.03 9.96
C SER A 440 -33.31 -39.02 10.20
N GLY A 441 -32.40 -38.90 9.22
CA GLY A 441 -31.48 -37.75 9.06
C GLY A 441 -30.09 -37.86 9.70
N GLN A 442 -29.76 -38.88 10.49
CA GLN A 442 -28.49 -38.89 11.26
C GLN A 442 -27.28 -39.44 10.49
N THR A 443 -27.47 -40.39 9.58
CA THR A 443 -26.36 -41.07 8.85
C THR A 443 -26.29 -40.73 7.37
N ALA A 444 -27.20 -39.90 6.86
CA ALA A 444 -27.24 -39.50 5.45
C ALA A 444 -26.22 -38.39 5.17
N ILE A 445 -24.99 -38.77 4.79
CA ILE A 445 -23.93 -37.82 4.42
C ILE A 445 -23.77 -37.75 2.89
N PRO A 446 -23.27 -36.62 2.36
CA PRO A 446 -23.08 -36.46 0.92
C PRO A 446 -22.11 -37.48 0.31
N CYS A 447 -22.41 -37.97 -0.89
CA CYS A 447 -21.57 -38.95 -1.58
C CYS A 447 -20.21 -38.36 -1.99
N PRO A 448 -19.10 -39.10 -1.84
CA PRO A 448 -17.79 -38.64 -2.31
C PRO A 448 -17.82 -38.50 -3.85
N VAL A 449 -17.12 -37.49 -4.39
CA VAL A 449 -17.03 -37.26 -5.83
C VAL A 449 -15.63 -37.66 -6.27
N GLN A 450 -15.49 -38.71 -7.09
CA GLN A 450 -14.17 -39.12 -7.60
C GLN A 450 -13.85 -38.40 -8.91
N ALA A 451 -12.62 -37.91 -9.03
CA ALA A 451 -12.14 -37.14 -10.19
C ALA A 451 -12.08 -37.92 -11.52
N ASN A 452 -12.33 -39.24 -11.48
CA ASN A 452 -12.09 -40.15 -12.61
C ASN A 452 -13.30 -41.04 -12.95
N GLU A 453 -14.49 -40.80 -12.38
CA GLU A 453 -15.70 -41.52 -12.82
C GLU A 453 -16.36 -40.81 -14.02
N PRO A 454 -16.75 -41.55 -15.07
CA PRO A 454 -17.51 -41.01 -16.19
C PRO A 454 -18.80 -40.32 -15.73
N GLU A 455 -19.06 -39.12 -16.27
CA GLU A 455 -20.23 -38.27 -15.95
C GLU A 455 -21.58 -38.96 -16.25
N ASP A 456 -21.55 -40.03 -17.05
CA ASP A 456 -22.65 -40.89 -17.45
C ASP A 456 -23.02 -42.00 -16.44
N LEU A 457 -22.22 -42.22 -15.39
CA LEU A 457 -22.59 -43.08 -14.26
C LEU A 457 -23.30 -42.25 -13.18
N LYS A 458 -24.64 -42.31 -13.15
CA LYS A 458 -25.45 -41.60 -12.15
C LYS A 458 -25.04 -41.97 -10.73
N GLU A 459 -24.78 -40.95 -9.89
CA GLU A 459 -24.70 -41.10 -8.44
C GLU A 459 -25.93 -41.89 -7.94
N ALA A 460 -25.67 -42.82 -7.02
CA ALA A 460 -26.70 -43.68 -6.44
C ALA A 460 -26.32 -44.05 -5.02
N CYS A 461 -27.32 -44.29 -4.18
CA CYS A 461 -27.13 -44.92 -2.89
C CYS A 461 -27.13 -46.43 -3.03
N LEU A 462 -26.38 -47.10 -2.18
CA LEU A 462 -26.37 -48.56 -2.06
C LEU A 462 -26.63 -49.02 -0.63
N GLU A 463 -27.18 -50.21 -0.49
CA GLU A 463 -27.33 -50.94 0.77
C GLU A 463 -27.27 -52.45 0.51
N TYR A 464 -26.62 -53.19 1.41
CA TYR A 464 -26.55 -54.64 1.34
C TYR A 464 -26.26 -55.25 2.72
N PHE A 465 -26.45 -56.57 2.82
CA PHE A 465 -25.94 -57.36 3.92
C PHE A 465 -24.66 -58.08 3.49
N ASP A 466 -23.55 -57.77 4.16
CA ASP A 466 -22.27 -58.42 3.92
C ASP A 466 -22.27 -59.81 4.56
N THR A 467 -22.25 -60.83 3.70
CA THR A 467 -22.26 -62.23 4.12
C THR A 467 -20.93 -62.67 4.76
N HIS A 468 -19.85 -61.91 4.64
CA HIS A 468 -18.57 -62.25 5.27
C HIS A 468 -18.50 -61.72 6.69
N SER A 469 -18.72 -60.41 6.87
CA SER A 469 -18.70 -59.75 8.18
C SER A 469 -19.96 -59.97 9.00
N LYS A 470 -21.06 -60.41 8.36
CA LYS A 470 -22.41 -60.51 8.93
C LYS A 470 -22.96 -59.16 9.40
N GLN A 471 -22.64 -58.10 8.66
CA GLN A 471 -23.06 -56.73 8.97
C GLN A 471 -23.87 -56.11 7.85
N ILE A 472 -24.68 -55.11 8.20
CA ILE A 472 -25.38 -54.28 7.22
C ILE A 472 -24.42 -53.16 6.83
N VAL A 473 -24.32 -52.89 5.54
CA VAL A 473 -23.48 -51.84 4.99
C VAL A 473 -24.33 -50.96 4.09
N ARG A 474 -24.17 -49.64 4.25
CA ARG A 474 -24.83 -48.63 3.43
C ARG A 474 -23.81 -47.61 2.96
N GLY A 475 -23.98 -47.10 1.76
CA GLY A 475 -23.16 -45.98 1.32
C GLY A 475 -23.50 -45.48 -0.07
N CYS A 476 -22.49 -44.94 -0.74
CA CYS A 476 -22.61 -44.35 -2.06
C CYS A 476 -21.94 -45.21 -3.12
N ARG A 477 -22.58 -45.31 -4.28
CA ARG A 477 -22.03 -45.98 -5.46
C ARG A 477 -20.72 -45.36 -5.95
N SER A 478 -20.56 -44.05 -5.77
CA SER A 478 -19.34 -43.32 -6.14
C SER A 478 -18.10 -43.72 -5.33
N ASN A 479 -18.26 -44.58 -4.32
CA ASN A 479 -17.15 -45.31 -3.72
C ASN A 479 -16.99 -46.67 -4.45
N PRO A 480 -15.99 -46.81 -5.34
CA PRO A 480 -15.84 -48.01 -6.17
C PRO A 480 -15.52 -49.25 -5.35
N GLU A 481 -14.72 -49.13 -4.28
CA GLU A 481 -14.41 -50.25 -3.39
C GLU A 481 -15.70 -50.78 -2.76
N LEU A 482 -16.48 -49.89 -2.15
CA LEU A 482 -17.76 -50.23 -1.54
C LEU A 482 -18.77 -50.78 -2.57
N TYR A 483 -18.78 -50.24 -3.78
CA TYR A 483 -19.63 -50.73 -4.86
C TYR A 483 -19.26 -52.18 -5.25
N TYR A 484 -17.97 -52.49 -5.41
CA TYR A 484 -17.53 -53.86 -5.69
C TYR A 484 -17.81 -54.80 -4.51
N GLU A 485 -17.63 -54.34 -3.28
CA GLU A 485 -18.01 -55.12 -2.10
C GLU A 485 -19.50 -55.44 -2.05
N CYS A 486 -20.35 -54.46 -2.37
CA CYS A 486 -21.80 -54.65 -2.49
C CYS A 486 -22.12 -55.76 -3.51
N LEU A 487 -21.48 -55.73 -4.69
CA LEU A 487 -21.70 -56.72 -5.75
C LEU A 487 -21.17 -58.12 -5.42
N LEU A 488 -20.05 -58.23 -4.69
CA LEU A 488 -19.33 -59.49 -4.49
C LEU A 488 -19.58 -60.15 -3.13
N ARG A 489 -19.86 -59.37 -2.09
CA ARG A 489 -20.02 -59.85 -0.71
C ARG A 489 -21.48 -59.98 -0.27
N SER A 490 -22.41 -59.50 -1.09
CA SER A 490 -23.83 -59.75 -0.91
C SER A 490 -24.20 -61.20 -1.32
N ASN A 491 -25.33 -61.69 -0.81
CA ASN A 491 -25.72 -63.09 -0.99
C ASN A 491 -26.05 -63.44 -2.46
N HIS A 492 -26.62 -62.48 -3.19
CA HIS A 492 -26.95 -62.55 -4.62
C HIS A 492 -26.68 -61.22 -5.28
N HIS A 493 -26.51 -61.19 -6.60
CA HIS A 493 -26.33 -59.93 -7.35
C HIS A 493 -27.46 -58.91 -7.09
N GLU A 494 -28.70 -59.39 -6.89
CA GLU A 494 -29.87 -58.57 -6.55
C GLU A 494 -29.93 -58.14 -5.06
N SER A 495 -29.08 -58.71 -4.21
CA SER A 495 -29.00 -58.35 -2.78
C SER A 495 -28.20 -57.06 -2.54
N CYS A 496 -27.46 -56.59 -3.54
CA CYS A 496 -26.93 -55.23 -3.59
C CYS A 496 -28.02 -54.29 -4.12
N ARG A 497 -28.73 -53.60 -3.22
CA ARG A 497 -29.81 -52.69 -3.60
C ARG A 497 -29.24 -51.32 -3.93
N ILE A 498 -29.66 -50.75 -5.06
CA ILE A 498 -29.23 -49.43 -5.54
C ILE A 498 -30.45 -48.54 -5.76
N CYS A 499 -30.38 -47.28 -5.35
CA CYS A 499 -31.45 -46.31 -5.53
C CYS A 499 -30.91 -44.89 -5.81
N HIS A 500 -31.72 -44.03 -6.43
CA HIS A 500 -31.28 -42.72 -6.97
C HIS A 500 -31.94 -41.50 -6.29
N GLY A 501 -32.58 -41.68 -5.13
CA GLY A 501 -33.20 -40.60 -4.37
C GLY A 501 -32.37 -40.17 -3.18
N GLN A 502 -32.59 -38.96 -2.67
CA GLN A 502 -31.96 -38.50 -1.44
C GLN A 502 -32.32 -39.44 -0.28
N ALA A 503 -31.29 -39.93 0.44
CA ALA A 503 -31.43 -40.80 1.59
C ALA A 503 -32.31 -42.05 1.34
N CYS A 504 -32.31 -42.57 0.10
CA CYS A 504 -33.23 -43.65 -0.31
C CYS A 504 -32.83 -45.04 0.19
N ASN A 505 -31.57 -45.22 0.61
CA ASN A 505 -31.04 -46.49 1.10
C ASN A 505 -31.35 -46.66 2.60
N ASN A 506 -32.64 -46.75 2.93
CA ASN A 506 -33.15 -46.77 4.29
C ASN A 506 -33.95 -48.04 4.64
N SER A 507 -33.80 -49.13 3.88
CA SER A 507 -34.53 -50.39 4.15
C SER A 507 -34.21 -50.95 5.54
N PRO A 508 -35.17 -51.50 6.30
CA PRO A 508 -34.90 -52.13 7.59
C PRO A 508 -33.83 -53.25 7.49
N GLY A 509 -32.92 -53.32 8.46
CA GLY A 509 -31.82 -54.28 8.46
C GLY A 509 -32.24 -55.75 8.37
N LYS A 510 -33.39 -56.08 8.97
CA LYS A 510 -34.03 -57.42 8.88
C LYS A 510 -34.34 -57.83 7.44
N GLU A 511 -34.73 -56.88 6.59
CA GLU A 511 -35.03 -57.17 5.18
C GLU A 511 -33.78 -57.50 4.38
N LEU A 512 -32.68 -56.80 4.66
CA LEU A 512 -31.40 -57.02 4.00
C LEU A 512 -30.80 -58.39 4.35
N ARG A 513 -31.08 -58.89 5.57
CA ARG A 513 -30.60 -60.21 6.06
C ARG A 513 -31.47 -61.40 5.66
N ALA A 514 -32.73 -61.16 5.31
CA ALA A 514 -33.72 -62.20 5.10
C ALA A 514 -33.29 -63.27 4.08
N GLY A 515 -32.66 -62.86 2.97
CA GLY A 515 -32.18 -63.79 1.93
C GLY A 515 -31.10 -64.75 2.43
N TYR A 516 -30.10 -64.23 3.14
CA TYR A 516 -29.03 -65.04 3.72
C TYR A 516 -29.54 -65.99 4.81
N GLU A 517 -30.48 -65.54 5.65
CA GLU A 517 -31.08 -66.38 6.70
C GLU A 517 -31.92 -67.53 6.14
N LEU A 518 -32.63 -67.30 5.02
CA LEU A 518 -33.41 -68.33 4.34
C LEU A 518 -32.51 -69.43 3.77
N GLU A 519 -31.40 -69.06 3.12
CA GLU A 519 -30.47 -70.03 2.55
C GLU A 519 -29.69 -70.82 3.59
N THR A 520 -29.23 -70.16 4.64
CA THR A 520 -28.58 -70.86 5.75
C THR A 520 -29.51 -71.84 6.44
N LYS A 521 -30.79 -71.49 6.62
CA LYS A 521 -31.83 -72.42 7.10
C LYS A 521 -32.06 -73.58 6.13
N ALA A 522 -32.10 -73.32 4.82
CA ALA A 522 -32.27 -74.35 3.80
C ALA A 522 -31.07 -75.32 3.74
N MET A 523 -29.83 -74.82 3.83
CA MET A 523 -28.62 -75.64 3.87
C MET A 523 -28.54 -76.46 5.17
N ALA A 524 -28.89 -75.89 6.31
CA ALA A 524 -28.96 -76.61 7.58
C ALA A 524 -29.98 -77.77 7.53
N LEU A 525 -31.14 -77.55 6.89
CA LEU A 525 -32.14 -78.60 6.67
C LEU A 525 -31.64 -79.71 5.74
N LEU A 526 -30.91 -79.36 4.68
CA LEU A 526 -30.30 -80.34 3.77
C LEU A 526 -29.20 -81.16 4.45
N GLN A 527 -28.35 -80.52 5.26
CA GLN A 527 -27.32 -81.21 6.04
C GLN A 527 -27.92 -82.13 7.12
N ALA A 528 -28.99 -81.71 7.80
CA ALA A 528 -29.72 -82.56 8.75
C ALA A 528 -30.36 -83.79 8.07
N ARG A 529 -30.78 -83.66 6.80
CA ARG A 529 -31.30 -84.77 5.98
C ARG A 529 -30.20 -85.75 5.56
N SER A 530 -28.99 -85.26 5.27
CA SER A 530 -27.80 -86.09 4.99
C SER A 530 -27.33 -86.87 6.22
N SER A 531 -27.32 -86.25 7.40
CA SER A 531 -26.90 -86.91 8.65
C SER A 531 -27.90 -87.97 9.14
N SER A 532 -29.19 -87.81 8.82
CA SER A 532 -30.24 -88.80 9.15
C SER A 532 -30.31 -90.01 8.20
N THR A 533 -29.73 -89.91 7.00
CA THR A 533 -29.62 -91.05 6.05
C THR A 533 -28.39 -91.91 6.31
N SER A 534 -27.35 -91.39 6.97
CA SER A 534 -26.16 -92.17 7.36
C SER A 534 -26.38 -93.18 8.50
N LEU A 535 -27.50 -93.12 9.22
CA LEU A 535 -27.82 -94.03 10.35
C LEU A 535 -28.74 -95.20 9.96
N LYS A 536 -29.16 -95.32 8.69
CA LYS A 536 -30.14 -96.34 8.25
C LYS A 536 -29.63 -97.42 7.29
N ASN A 537 -28.39 -97.38 6.82
CA ASN A 537 -27.83 -98.42 5.94
C ASN A 537 -26.61 -99.11 6.55
N SER A 538 -26.84 -99.84 7.64
CA SER A 538 -26.00 -100.96 8.04
C SER A 538 -26.90 -102.17 8.31
N LYS A 539 -27.41 -102.78 7.23
CA LYS A 539 -27.81 -104.20 7.16
C LYS A 539 -28.29 -104.56 5.75
N VAL A 540 -27.64 -105.59 5.20
CA VAL A 540 -28.04 -106.43 4.04
C VAL A 540 -27.91 -105.73 2.68
N GLY A 541 -27.24 -106.25 1.66
CA GLY A 541 -26.57 -107.52 1.43
C GLY A 541 -25.95 -107.48 0.02
N TYR A 542 -24.86 -108.21 -0.14
CA TYR A 542 -24.04 -108.36 -1.35
C TYR A 542 -24.81 -108.69 -2.63
N GLY A 543 -24.35 -108.17 -3.78
CA GLY A 543 -24.86 -108.58 -5.09
C GLY A 543 -24.27 -107.86 -6.30
N ILE A 544 -22.99 -108.12 -6.60
CA ILE A 544 -22.45 -108.27 -7.98
C ILE A 544 -22.31 -106.99 -8.85
N TRP A 545 -21.05 -106.56 -8.99
CA TRP A 545 -20.47 -105.77 -10.09
C TRP A 545 -20.37 -106.65 -11.36
N PRO A 546 -20.24 -106.13 -12.61
CA PRO A 546 -18.95 -105.53 -12.98
C PRO A 546 -18.91 -104.53 -14.19
N ILE A 547 -17.68 -104.02 -14.44
CA ILE A 547 -17.08 -103.53 -15.73
C ILE A 547 -17.32 -102.05 -16.11
N LEU A 548 -16.37 -101.13 -15.83
CA LEU A 548 -15.20 -100.68 -16.67
C LEU A 548 -15.66 -99.93 -17.94
N SER A 549 -15.27 -98.69 -18.28
CA SER A 549 -13.93 -98.05 -18.39
C SER A 549 -14.15 -96.52 -18.60
N VAL A 550 -13.40 -95.53 -18.04
CA VAL A 550 -11.97 -95.17 -18.31
C VAL A 550 -11.85 -94.73 -19.80
N ILE A 551 -11.47 -93.51 -20.24
CA ILE A 551 -10.48 -92.54 -19.74
C ILE A 551 -10.48 -91.23 -20.60
N TYR A 552 -10.12 -90.12 -19.94
CA TYR A 552 -9.31 -88.95 -20.34
C TYR A 552 -9.74 -87.97 -21.47
N VAL A 553 -9.49 -86.65 -21.48
CA VAL A 553 -8.89 -85.58 -20.60
C VAL A 553 -8.11 -84.62 -21.53
N LEU A 554 -7.95 -83.35 -21.06
CA LEU A 554 -7.01 -82.28 -21.50
C LEU A 554 -7.39 -81.51 -22.79
N THR A 555 -7.94 -80.31 -22.65
CA THR A 555 -7.27 -78.97 -22.59
C THR A 555 -6.59 -78.55 -23.89
N PHE A 556 -7.05 -77.46 -24.47
CA PHE A 556 -6.40 -76.15 -24.40
C PHE A 556 -7.46 -75.05 -24.42
#